data_AF-A0A2T5K5H2-F1
#
_entry.id   AF-A0A2T5K5H2-F1
#
_cell.length_a   1.000
_cell.length_b   1.000
_cell.length_c   1.000
_cell.angle_alpha   90.00
_cell.angle_beta   90.00
_cell.angle_gamma   90.00
#
_symmetry.space_group_name_H-M   'P 1'
#
loop_
_entity.id
_entity.type
_entity.pdbx_description
1 polymer ?
#
loop_
_entity_poly.entity_id
_entity_poly.type
_entity_poly.pdbx_seq_one_letter_code
_entity_poly.pdbx_strand_id
1 'polypeptide(L)' 'MAKFIYYLRNTQGRIQRLDNVIAIAPHGLLAGYKHEEQVTGFPESTVFWARNEGSTVGVAPVTACPPGAP' A
#
# COMPACT_ATOMS: atom_id res chain seq x y z
N MET A 1 6.90 13.05 7.14
CA MET A 1 6.71 12.52 5.77
C MET A 1 6.68 11.02 5.88
N ALA A 2 5.73 10.35 5.22
CA ALA A 2 5.61 8.90 5.25
C ALA A 2 6.23 8.31 3.98
N LYS A 3 6.83 7.13 4.13
CA LYS A 3 7.29 6.32 3.00
C LYS A 3 6.14 5.40 2.61
N PHE A 4 5.91 5.28 1.31
CA PHE A 4 4.90 4.42 0.74
C PHE A 4 5.55 3.51 -0.29
N ILE A 5 5.18 2.24 -0.30
CA ILE A 5 5.55 1.28 -1.34
C ILE A 5 4.37 1.09 -2.26
N TYR A 6 4.64 1.02 -3.56
CA TYR A 6 3.61 0.75 -4.55
C TYR A 6 3.31 -0.74 -4.65
N TYR A 7 2.05 -1.01 -4.94
CA TYR A 7 1.52 -2.33 -5.19
C TYR A 7 0.75 -2.32 -6.51
N LEU A 8 0.81 -3.43 -7.23
CA LEU A 8 0.03 -3.67 -8.43
C LEU A 8 -0.90 -4.84 -8.17
N ARG A 9 -2.20 -4.63 -8.35
CA ARG A 9 -3.18 -5.72 -8.38
C ARG A 9 -3.59 -5.96 -9.81
N ASN A 10 -3.44 -7.18 -10.29
CA ASN A 10 -3.94 -7.58 -11.61
C ASN A 10 -5.44 -7.90 -11.56
N THR A 11 -6.08 -8.01 -12.73
CA THR A 11 -7.48 -8.44 -12.87
C THR A 11 -7.76 -9.83 -12.29
N GLN A 12 -6.74 -10.68 -12.16
CA GLN A 12 -6.83 -11.98 -11.51
C GLN A 12 -6.74 -11.92 -9.98
N GLY A 13 -6.66 -10.72 -9.38
CA GLY A 13 -6.50 -10.54 -7.93
C GLY A 13 -5.08 -10.81 -7.41
N ARG A 14 -4.11 -11.07 -8.28
CA ARG A 14 -2.70 -11.19 -7.88
C ARG A 14 -2.12 -9.83 -7.54
N ILE A 15 -1.58 -9.73 -6.33
CA ILE A 15 -0.93 -8.54 -5.81
C ILE A 15 0.59 -8.70 -5.96
N GLN A 16 1.24 -7.69 -6.52
CA GLN A 16 2.70 -7.60 -6.65
C GLN A 16 3.19 -6.35 -5.94
N ARG A 17 4.22 -6.52 -5.11
CA ARG A 17 4.88 -5.43 -4.39
C ARG A 17 6.01 -4.87 -5.24
N LEU A 18 6.04 -3.56 -5.42
CA LEU A 18 7.09 -2.84 -6.14
C LEU A 18 8.14 -2.32 -5.15
N ASP A 19 8.93 -3.24 -4.60
CA ASP A 19 10.02 -2.94 -3.66
C ASP A 19 11.00 -1.86 -4.13
N ASN A 20 11.18 -1.75 -5.46
CA ASN A 20 12.10 -0.80 -6.05
C ASN A 20 11.50 0.62 -6.20
N VAL A 21 10.22 0.82 -5.84
CA VAL A 21 9.51 2.08 -6.02
C VAL A 21 8.94 2.54 -4.67
N ILE A 22 9.69 3.42 -4.01
CA ILE A 22 9.30 4.02 -2.73
C ILE A 22 8.94 5.49 -2.98
N ALA A 23 7.70 5.86 -2.70
CA ALA A 23 7.26 7.26 -2.67
C ALA A 23 7.43 7.84 -1.27
N ILE A 24 7.99 9.05 -1.18
CA ILE A 24 8.00 9.83 0.05
C ILE A 24 6.96 10.92 -0.11
N ALA A 25 5.86 10.82 0.62
CA ALA A 25 4.74 11.74 0.50
C ALA A 25 4.20 12.15 1.88
N PRO A 26 3.52 13.31 1.98
CA PRO A 26 2.70 13.62 3.14
C PRO A 26 1.55 12.62 3.27
N HIS A 27 1.06 12.39 4.50
CA HIS A 27 -0.04 11.46 4.77
C HIS A 27 -1.31 11.74 3.93
N GLY A 28 -1.49 12.98 3.45
CA GLY A 28 -2.59 13.38 2.59
C GLY A 28 -2.61 12.72 1.19
N LEU A 29 -1.53 12.06 0.75
CA LEU A 29 -1.52 11.34 -0.53
C LEU A 29 -2.57 10.21 -0.58
N LEU A 30 -2.88 9.61 0.58
CA LEU A 30 -3.89 8.56 0.70
C LEU A 30 -5.32 9.05 0.38
N ALA A 31 -5.56 10.37 0.30
CA ALA A 31 -6.87 10.91 -0.09
C ALA A 31 -7.33 10.45 -1.48
N GLY A 32 -6.40 10.10 -2.38
CA GLY A 32 -6.68 9.52 -3.69
C GLY A 32 -6.91 8.00 -3.69
N TYR A 33 -6.47 7.31 -2.63
CA TYR A 33 -6.52 5.86 -2.50
C TYR A 33 -7.57 5.49 -1.45
N LYS A 34 -8.84 5.46 -1.87
CA LYS A 34 -10.00 5.31 -0.98
C LYS A 34 -10.32 3.87 -0.60
N HIS A 35 -9.68 2.90 -1.25
CA HIS A 35 -10.03 1.49 -1.11
C HIS A 35 -8.94 0.76 -0.34
N GLU A 36 -9.19 0.52 0.94
CA GLU A 36 -8.27 -0.20 1.81
C GLU A 36 -8.48 -1.71 1.66
N GLU A 37 -7.41 -2.47 1.46
CA GLU A 37 -7.45 -3.93 1.41
C GLU A 37 -6.34 -4.48 2.30
N GLN A 38 -6.70 -5.46 3.13
CA GLN A 38 -5.72 -6.15 3.95
C GLN A 38 -5.02 -7.22 3.13
N VAL A 39 -3.70 -7.14 3.06
CA VAL A 39 -2.88 -8.11 2.34
C VAL A 39 -2.16 -9.01 3.33
N THR A 40 -2.04 -10.28 2.99
CA THR A 40 -1.34 -11.28 3.81
C THR A 40 -0.10 -11.77 3.06
N GLY A 41 0.99 -12.03 3.78
CA GLY A 41 2.28 -12.45 3.20
C GLY A 41 3.21 -11.32 2.77
N PHE A 42 2.87 -10.06 3.05
CA PHE A 42 3.75 -8.91 2.85
C PHE A 42 4.14 -8.27 4.19
N PRO A 43 5.24 -7.50 4.24
CA PRO A 43 5.62 -6.76 5.45
C PRO A 43 4.61 -5.66 5.80
N GLU A 44 3.87 -5.14 4.82
CA GLU A 44 2.78 -4.20 5.05
C GLU A 44 1.43 -4.94 5.17
N SER A 45 0.64 -4.60 6.20
CA SER A 45 -0.63 -5.27 6.47
C SER A 45 -1.80 -4.73 5.66
N THR A 46 -1.72 -3.46 5.22
CA THR A 46 -2.83 -2.75 4.56
C THR A 46 -2.32 -2.01 3.34
N VAL A 47 -2.94 -2.26 2.19
CA VAL A 47 -2.71 -1.56 0.93
C VAL A 47 -3.91 -0.70 0.62
N PHE A 48 -3.67 0.55 0.23
CA PHE A 48 -4.67 1.49 -0.21
C PHE A 48 -4.69 1.53 -1.73
N TRP A 49 -5.75 1.08 -2.36
CA TRP A 49 -5.93 1.02 -3.81
C TRP A 49 -6.62 2.28 -4.36
N ALA A 50 -6.21 2.68 -5.56
CA ALA A 50 -6.84 3.77 -6.30
C ALA A 50 -8.24 3.40 -6.83
N ARG A 51 -8.48 2.09 -7.06
CA ARG A 51 -9.76 1.52 -7.51
C ARG A 51 -10.08 0.24 -6.75
N ASN A 52 -11.37 -0.03 -6.57
CA ASN A 52 -11.87 -1.24 -5.89
C ASN A 52 -11.68 -2.53 -6.69
N GLU A 53 -11.76 -2.49 -8.03
CA GLU A 53 -11.80 -3.70 -8.87
C GLU A 53 -10.89 -3.60 -10.10
N GLY A 54 -10.48 -4.76 -10.61
CA GLY A 54 -9.64 -4.88 -11.81
C GLY A 54 -8.17 -4.55 -11.58
N SER A 55 -7.47 -4.22 -12.68
CA SER A 55 -6.07 -3.81 -12.64
C SER A 55 -5.94 -2.44 -11.98
N THR A 56 -5.27 -2.37 -10.85
CA THR A 56 -5.17 -1.14 -10.06
C THR A 56 -3.80 -1.00 -9.40
N VAL A 57 -3.46 0.24 -9.10
CA VAL A 57 -2.25 0.60 -8.35
C VAL A 57 -2.67 0.91 -6.93
N GLY A 58 -1.94 0.36 -5.98
CA GLY A 58 -2.10 0.61 -4.56
C GLY A 58 -0.82 1.15 -3.96
N VAL A 59 -0.97 1.73 -2.78
CA VAL A 59 0.14 2.18 -1.96
C VAL A 59 -0.03 1.65 -0.56
N ALA A 60 1.04 1.15 0.03
CA ALA A 60 1.04 0.77 1.44
C ALA A 60 2.00 1.68 2.19
N PRO A 61 1.60 2.25 3.34
CA PRO A 61 2.54 2.95 4.20
C PRO A 61 3.57 1.95 4.71
N VAL A 62 4.84 2.26 4.47
CA VAL A 62 5.96 1.57 5.12
C VAL A 62 6.03 2.14 6.53
N THR A 63 5.16 1.66 7.42
CA THR A 63 5.31 1.92 8.84
C THR A 63 6.62 1.28 9.26
N ALA A 64 7.67 2.10 9.38
CA ALA A 64 8.77 1.77 10.26
C ALA A 64 8.12 1.52 11.63
N CYS A 65 8.15 0.26 12.05
CA CYS A 65 7.89 -0.27 13.39
C CYS A 65 6.98 0.59 14.30
N PRO A 66 5.80 0.12 14.75
CA PRO A 66 5.10 0.82 15.81
C PRO A 66 6.06 0.97 17.01
N PRO A 67 6.29 2.18 17.55
CA PRO A 67 6.95 2.33 18.84
C PRO A 67 5.97 1.82 19.89
N GLY A 68 5.99 0.51 20.14
CA GLY A 68 5.06 -0.12 21.07
C GLY A 68 4.86 -1.60 20.82
N ALA A 69 5.83 -2.40 21.27
CA ALA A 69 5.55 -3.72 21.81
C ALA A 69 6.26 -3.77 23.18
N PRO A 70 5.63 -4.39 24.19
CA PRO A 70 5.38 -3.86 25.55
C PRO A 70 6.60 -3.64 26.44
#